data_AF-A0A3C0CAP1-F1
#
_entry.id   AF-A0A3C0CAP1-F1
#
_cell.length_a   1.000
_cell.length_b   1.000
_cell.length_c   1.000
_cell.angle_alpha   90.00
_cell.angle_beta   90.00
_cell.angle_gamma   90.00
#
_symmetry.space_group_name_H-M   'P 1'
#
loop_
_entity.id
_entity.type
_entity.pdbx_description
1 polymer ?
#
loop_
_entity_poly.entity_id
_entity_poly.type
_entity_poly.pdbx_seq_one_letter_code
_entity_poly.pdbx_strand_id
1 'polypeptide(L)'
;MHFGGSTYCTREHDSLKISNGKWCWFSRGIGGYSALDYLIKVKEMPFTQAVETIMGNLSAVPPTFAPAPKAPKEKVLLLPQVNRSATHAIEYLHRRGIDYELIDFCIRTGRLYESYPYHNVVFVGVDADGKPRYANQRGIGSDFI
;
A
#
# COMPACT_ATOMS: atom_id res chain seq x y z
N MET A 1 3.81 -6.82 19.73
CA MET A 1 2.71 -6.10 19.06
C MET A 1 3.06 -5.96 17.59
N HIS A 2 2.12 -6.27 16.68
CA HIS A 2 2.33 -6.05 15.24
C HIS A 2 2.05 -4.58 14.93
N PHE A 3 3.04 -3.86 14.39
CA PHE A 3 2.92 -2.41 14.14
C PHE A 3 2.52 -2.11 12.68
N GLY A 4 2.61 -3.10 11.79
CA GLY A 4 2.28 -3.02 10.36
C GLY A 4 3.39 -3.59 9.47
N GLY A 5 3.02 -4.30 8.40
CA GLY A 5 3.96 -4.95 7.47
C GLY A 5 4.77 -6.07 8.14
N SER A 6 6.06 -6.22 7.82
CA SER A 6 6.96 -7.17 8.52
C SER A 6 7.67 -6.56 9.74
N THR A 7 7.10 -5.49 10.33
CA THR A 7 7.69 -4.76 11.46
C THR A 7 7.02 -5.12 12.77
N TYR A 8 7.82 -5.52 13.74
CA TYR A 8 7.40 -5.90 15.08
C TYR A 8 7.86 -4.87 16.10
N CYS A 9 7.03 -4.61 17.10
CA CYS A 9 7.32 -3.75 18.24
C CYS A 9 7.18 -4.56 19.53
N THR A 10 8.09 -4.37 20.49
CA THR A 10 7.99 -5.05 21.78
C THR A 10 6.91 -4.38 22.64
N ARG A 11 6.33 -5.11 23.58
CA ARG A 11 5.31 -4.55 24.49
C ARG A 11 5.93 -3.56 25.49
N GLU A 12 7.22 -3.73 25.77
CA GLU A 12 7.96 -2.97 26.79
C GLU A 12 8.51 -1.65 26.23
N HIS A 13 8.79 -1.59 24.92
CA HIS A 13 9.42 -0.45 24.27
C HIS A 13 8.70 -0.13 22.96
N ASP A 14 7.81 0.84 23.01
CA ASP A 14 7.01 1.34 21.88
C ASP A 14 7.85 1.82 20.67
N SER A 15 9.02 2.38 20.98
CA SER A 15 9.98 2.96 20.05
C SER A 15 11.05 1.96 19.61
N LEU A 16 10.97 0.71 20.04
CA LEU A 16 11.81 -0.38 19.55
C LEU A 16 11.11 -1.08 18.38
N LYS A 17 11.70 -1.01 17.20
CA LYS A 17 11.19 -1.67 15.99
C LYS A 17 12.15 -2.74 15.51
N ILE A 18 11.61 -3.89 15.10
CA ILE A 18 12.35 -5.04 14.60
C ILE A 18 11.83 -5.39 13.21
N SER A 19 12.71 -5.50 12.22
CA SER A 19 12.37 -5.91 10.85
C SER A 19 13.54 -6.60 10.17
N ASN A 20 13.27 -7.72 9.47
CA ASN A 20 14.25 -8.45 8.66
C ASN A 20 15.61 -8.73 9.37
N GLY A 21 15.56 -9.13 10.64
CA GLY A 21 16.77 -9.41 11.45
C GLY A 21 17.48 -8.18 12.02
N LYS A 22 17.00 -6.96 11.71
CA LYS A 22 17.52 -5.69 12.24
C LYS A 22 16.59 -5.16 13.33
N TRP A 23 17.14 -4.38 14.24
CA TRP A 23 16.36 -3.69 15.26
C TRP A 23 16.89 -2.27 15.50
N CYS A 24 15.98 -1.34 15.77
CA CYS A 24 16.29 0.06 16.09
C CYS A 24 15.45 0.50 17.27
N TRP A 25 16.11 1.04 18.30
CA TRP A 25 15.48 1.71 19.43
C TRP A 25 15.58 3.22 19.24
N PHE A 26 14.56 3.79 18.61
CA PHE A 26 14.58 5.18 18.14
C PHE A 26 14.74 6.20 19.27
N SER A 27 14.10 5.98 20.42
CA SER A 27 14.21 6.87 21.58
C SER A 27 15.58 6.86 22.25
N ARG A 28 16.36 5.78 22.08
CA ARG A 28 17.72 5.67 22.63
C ARG A 28 18.82 5.86 21.58
N GLY A 29 18.46 6.02 20.30
CA GLY A 29 19.43 6.20 19.21
C GLY A 29 20.34 5.00 18.96
N ILE A 30 19.97 3.80 19.44
CA ILE A 30 20.76 2.58 19.28
C ILE A 30 20.07 1.60 18.33
N GLY A 31 20.84 0.80 17.61
CA GLY A 31 20.33 -0.24 16.73
C GLY A 31 21.36 -1.33 16.48
N GLY A 32 20.92 -2.41 15.84
CA GLY A 32 21.73 -3.60 15.60
C GLY A 32 21.19 -4.50 14.50
N TYR A 33 22.04 -5.42 14.07
CA TYR A 33 21.79 -6.35 12.97
C TYR A 33 21.68 -7.82 13.41
N SER A 34 21.80 -8.10 14.72
CA SER A 34 21.77 -9.46 15.25
C SER A 34 20.97 -9.55 16.55
N ALA A 35 20.45 -10.76 16.81
CA ALA A 35 19.78 -11.09 18.06
C ALA A 35 20.74 -11.04 19.26
N LEU A 36 22.03 -11.36 19.05
CA LEU A 36 23.07 -11.25 20.07
C LEU A 36 23.23 -9.79 20.52
N ASP A 37 23.36 -8.88 19.56
CA ASP A 37 23.52 -7.45 19.82
C ASP A 37 22.29 -6.87 20.54
N TYR A 38 21.10 -7.37 20.21
CA TYR A 38 19.88 -7.04 20.93
C TYR A 38 19.92 -7.47 22.41
N LEU A 39 20.31 -8.72 22.68
CA LEU A 39 20.38 -9.22 24.06
C LEU A 39 21.38 -8.43 24.91
N ILE A 40 22.53 -8.07 24.33
CA ILE A 40 23.54 -7.31 25.04
C ILE A 40 23.10 -5.85 25.25
N LYS A 41 22.64 -5.15 24.21
CA LYS A 41 22.38 -3.70 24.28
C LYS A 41 21.01 -3.34 24.84
N VAL A 42 19.99 -4.18 24.63
CA VAL A 42 18.61 -3.89 25.05
C VAL A 42 18.25 -4.63 26.32
N LYS A 43 18.66 -5.90 26.44
CA LYS A 43 18.42 -6.72 27.64
C LYS A 43 19.56 -6.67 28.65
N GLU A 44 20.61 -5.88 28.37
CA GLU A 44 21.78 -5.67 29.25
C GLU A 44 22.41 -7.00 29.71
N MET A 45 22.34 -8.01 28.85
CA MET A 45 22.81 -9.35 29.16
C MET A 45 24.33 -9.45 28.93
N PRO A 46 25.10 -10.03 29.85
CA PRO A 46 26.50 -10.36 29.62
C PRO A 46 26.68 -11.21 28.37
N PHE A 47 27.77 -10.98 27.63
CA PHE A 47 28.02 -11.63 26.34
C PHE A 47 27.89 -13.17 26.42
N THR A 48 28.49 -13.79 27.44
CA THR A 48 28.46 -15.25 27.63
C THR A 48 27.04 -15.77 27.82
N GLN A 49 26.26 -15.11 28.68
CA GLN A 49 24.86 -15.46 28.93
C GLN A 49 23.99 -15.24 27.67
N ALA A 50 24.28 -14.21 26.86
CA ALA A 50 23.57 -13.95 25.61
C ALA A 50 23.81 -15.05 24.57
N VAL A 51 25.07 -15.51 24.44
CA VAL A 51 25.42 -16.64 23.57
C VAL A 51 24.75 -17.93 24.06
N GLU A 52 24.85 -18.24 25.36
CA GLU A 52 24.21 -19.41 25.97
C GLU A 52 22.70 -19.40 25.77
N THR A 53 22.05 -18.24 25.90
CA THR A 53 20.60 -18.09 25.66
C THR A 53 20.23 -18.40 24.21
N ILE A 54 21.01 -17.91 23.25
CA ILE A 54 20.79 -18.22 21.83
C ILE A 54 21.01 -19.71 21.58
N MET A 55 22.11 -20.28 22.07
CA MET A 55 22.44 -21.69 21.87
C MET A 55 21.46 -22.64 22.56
N GLY A 56 21.00 -22.31 23.77
CA GLY A 56 20.01 -23.08 24.53
C GLY A 56 18.63 -23.04 23.88
N ASN A 57 18.23 -21.90 23.30
CA ASN A 57 16.98 -21.78 22.55
C ASN A 57 17.03 -22.47 21.18
N LEU A 58 18.22 -22.65 20.57
CA LEU A 58 18.38 -23.41 19.33
C LEU A 58 18.15 -24.93 19.52
N SER A 59 18.25 -25.44 20.75
CA SER A 59 17.88 -26.83 21.08
C SER A 59 16.36 -27.05 21.15
N ALA A 60 15.56 -25.98 21.23
CA ALA A 60 14.11 -26.05 21.28
C ALA A 60 13.51 -25.57 19.95
N VAL A 61 13.37 -26.52 19.03
CA VAL A 61 12.66 -26.41 17.75
C VAL A 61 13.41 -25.56 16.70
N PRO A 62 13.71 -26.09 15.51
CA PRO A 62 14.31 -25.31 14.44
C PRO A 62 13.42 -24.09 14.14
N PRO A 63 13.99 -22.90 13.87
CA PRO A 63 13.22 -21.73 13.53
C PRO A 63 12.33 -22.09 12.34
N THR A 64 11.02 -22.08 12.55
CA THR A 64 10.04 -22.33 11.50
C THR A 64 10.32 -21.30 10.42
N PHE A 65 10.85 -21.76 9.28
CA PHE A 65 11.16 -20.92 8.14
C PHE A 65 9.83 -20.29 7.71
N ALA A 66 9.57 -19.07 8.15
CA ALA A 66 8.41 -18.33 7.68
C ALA A 66 8.64 -18.17 6.17
N PRO A 67 7.75 -18.67 5.31
CA PRO A 67 7.94 -18.56 3.87
C PRO A 67 8.20 -17.11 3.53
N ALA A 68 9.23 -16.87 2.70
CA ALA A 68 9.61 -15.52 2.28
C ALA A 68 8.35 -14.75 1.87
N PRO A 69 8.20 -13.46 2.26
CA PRO A 69 7.05 -12.67 1.88
C PRO A 69 6.85 -12.82 0.37
N LYS A 70 5.72 -13.40 -0.03
CA LYS A 70 5.40 -13.60 -1.45
C LYS A 70 5.65 -12.27 -2.14
N ALA A 71 6.43 -12.29 -3.23
CA ALA A 71 6.70 -11.10 -4.02
C ALA A 71 5.38 -10.33 -4.19
N PRO A 72 5.36 -9.02 -3.89
CA PRO A 72 4.13 -8.24 -3.92
C PRO A 72 3.48 -8.45 -5.28
N LYS A 73 2.27 -9.02 -5.28
CA LYS A 73 1.52 -9.26 -6.51
C LYS A 73 1.40 -7.93 -7.23
N GLU A 74 1.73 -7.94 -8.52
CA GLU A 74 1.60 -6.77 -9.37
C GLU A 74 0.15 -6.27 -9.29
N LYS A 75 -0.04 -5.03 -8.83
CA LYS A 75 -1.36 -4.42 -8.74
C LYS A 75 -1.78 -4.01 -10.15
N VAL A 76 -2.58 -4.85 -10.79
CA VAL A 76 -3.16 -4.55 -12.10
C VAL A 76 -4.30 -3.54 -11.92
N LEU A 77 -4.25 -2.43 -12.67
CA LEU A 77 -5.35 -1.48 -12.73
C LEU A 77 -6.52 -2.11 -13.49
N LEU A 78 -7.65 -2.28 -12.81
CA LEU A 78 -8.91 -2.71 -13.42
C LEU A 78 -9.78 -1.48 -13.63
N LEU A 79 -10.14 -1.24 -14.89
CA LEU A 79 -11.04 -0.15 -15.26
C LEU A 79 -12.50 -0.61 -15.16
N PRO A 80 -13.43 0.27 -14.71
CA PRO A 80 -14.86 0.00 -14.80
C PRO A 80 -15.31 -0.31 -16.23
N GLN A 81 -16.32 -1.16 -16.37
CA GLN A 81 -16.90 -1.46 -17.67
C GLN A 81 -17.45 -0.18 -18.31
N VAL A 82 -17.09 0.04 -19.57
CA VAL A 82 -17.58 1.16 -20.37
C VAL A 82 -19.05 0.93 -20.75
N ASN A 83 -19.88 1.96 -20.61
CA ASN A 83 -21.26 1.94 -21.06
C ASN A 83 -21.35 2.18 -22.57
N ARG A 84 -22.45 1.76 -23.20
CA ARG A 84 -22.69 1.94 -24.65
C ARG A 84 -22.75 3.40 -25.10
N SER A 85 -23.07 4.31 -24.19
CA SER A 85 -23.27 5.74 -24.43
C SER A 85 -22.71 6.53 -23.27
N ALA A 86 -22.23 7.75 -23.54
CA ALA A 86 -21.75 8.68 -22.52
C ALA A 86 -22.74 9.83 -22.22
N THR A 87 -24.02 9.65 -22.57
CA THR A 87 -25.04 10.69 -22.55
C THR A 87 -25.18 11.36 -21.18
N HIS A 88 -25.23 10.60 -20.10
CA HIS A 88 -25.40 11.16 -18.75
C HIS A 88 -24.12 11.82 -18.26
N ALA A 89 -22.96 11.24 -18.58
CA ALA A 89 -21.68 11.85 -18.28
C ALA A 89 -21.50 13.21 -18.98
N ILE A 90 -21.85 13.28 -20.27
CA ILE A 90 -21.79 14.52 -21.06
C ILE A 90 -22.71 15.59 -20.45
N GLU A 91 -23.97 15.24 -20.19
CA GLU A 91 -24.95 16.17 -19.62
C GLU A 91 -24.53 16.69 -18.24
N TYR A 92 -24.03 15.80 -17.39
CA TYR A 92 -23.53 16.15 -16.05
C TYR A 92 -22.37 17.15 -16.12
N LEU A 93 -21.35 16.89 -16.93
CA LEU A 93 -20.16 17.73 -17.03
C LEU A 93 -20.49 19.09 -17.66
N HIS A 94 -21.36 19.09 -18.67
CA HIS A 94 -21.83 20.33 -19.28
C HIS A 94 -22.61 21.19 -18.27
N ARG A 95 -23.51 20.60 -17.47
CA ARG A 95 -24.18 21.32 -16.36
C ARG A 95 -23.21 21.89 -15.33
N ARG A 96 -22.02 21.31 -15.20
CA ARG A 96 -20.92 21.80 -14.35
C ARG A 96 -20.04 22.85 -15.03
N GLY A 97 -20.42 23.31 -16.23
CA GLY A 97 -19.75 24.38 -16.96
C GLY A 97 -18.56 23.94 -17.80
N ILE A 98 -18.45 22.63 -18.10
CA ILE A 98 -17.40 22.11 -18.97
C ILE A 98 -17.89 22.12 -20.41
N ASP A 99 -17.10 22.70 -21.31
CA ASP A 99 -17.44 22.85 -22.72
C ASP A 99 -17.58 21.50 -23.45
N TYR A 100 -18.52 21.44 -24.40
CA TYR A 100 -18.80 20.22 -25.17
C TYR A 100 -17.61 19.74 -26.00
N GLU A 101 -16.84 20.63 -26.61
CA GLU A 101 -15.68 20.24 -27.42
C GLU A 101 -14.60 19.59 -26.54
N LEU A 102 -14.41 20.09 -25.33
CA LEU A 102 -13.47 19.52 -24.37
C LEU A 102 -13.94 18.13 -23.89
N ILE A 103 -15.24 17.98 -23.59
CA ILE A 103 -15.82 16.70 -23.21
C ILE A 103 -15.65 15.68 -24.34
N ASP A 104 -16.02 16.04 -25.57
CA ASP A 104 -15.90 15.19 -26.75
C ASP A 104 -14.45 14.80 -27.04
N PHE A 105 -13.51 15.74 -26.94
CA PHE A 105 -12.08 15.46 -27.04
C PHE A 105 -11.62 14.42 -26.01
N CYS A 106 -12.07 14.55 -24.76
CA CYS A 106 -11.70 13.60 -23.70
C CYS A 106 -12.31 12.21 -23.94
N ILE A 107 -13.52 12.14 -24.49
CA ILE A 107 -14.17 10.87 -24.85
C ILE A 107 -13.43 10.20 -26.01
N ARG A 108 -13.19 10.93 -27.11
CA ARG A 108 -12.48 10.41 -28.29
C ARG A 108 -11.08 9.90 -27.98
N THR A 109 -10.42 10.53 -27.01
CA THR A 109 -9.08 10.14 -26.59
C THR A 109 -9.05 9.12 -25.45
N GLY A 110 -10.21 8.62 -25.01
CA GLY A 110 -10.31 7.60 -23.96
C GLY A 110 -9.96 8.09 -22.56
N ARG A 111 -9.87 9.42 -22.35
CA ARG A 111 -9.62 10.05 -21.06
C ARG A 111 -10.89 10.18 -20.22
N LEU A 112 -12.04 10.04 -20.84
CA LEU A 112 -13.34 10.17 -20.20
C LEU A 112 -14.33 9.16 -20.77
N TYR A 113 -15.06 8.46 -19.92
CA TYR A 113 -16.17 7.61 -20.36
C TYR A 113 -17.22 7.46 -19.27
N GLU A 114 -18.40 6.96 -19.65
CA GLU A 114 -19.48 6.63 -18.72
C GLU A 114 -19.42 5.15 -18.35
N SER A 115 -19.47 4.83 -17.06
CA SER A 115 -19.41 3.44 -16.58
C SER A 115 -20.78 2.76 -16.52
N TYR A 116 -20.80 1.45 -16.78
CA TYR A 116 -21.95 0.57 -16.55
C TYR A 116 -21.86 -0.10 -15.16
N PRO A 117 -22.98 -0.40 -14.47
CA PRO A 117 -24.37 -0.03 -14.77
C PRO A 117 -24.79 1.31 -14.16
N TYR A 118 -23.93 1.94 -13.37
CA TYR A 118 -24.31 3.06 -12.50
C TYR A 118 -24.18 4.44 -13.15
N HIS A 119 -23.81 4.51 -14.44
CA HIS A 119 -23.71 5.74 -15.22
C HIS A 119 -22.74 6.79 -14.64
N ASN A 120 -21.78 6.39 -13.79
CA ASN A 120 -20.77 7.33 -13.26
C ASN A 120 -19.83 7.82 -14.36
N VAL A 121 -19.28 9.03 -14.21
CA VAL A 121 -18.20 9.54 -15.06
C VAL A 121 -16.88 8.93 -14.59
N VAL A 122 -16.12 8.33 -15.50
CA VAL A 122 -14.77 7.82 -15.23
C VAL A 122 -13.75 8.69 -15.95
N PHE A 123 -12.81 9.23 -15.18
CA PHE A 123 -11.66 9.99 -15.68
C PHE A 123 -10.43 9.10 -15.67
N VAL A 124 -9.76 8.99 -16.82
CA VAL A 124 -8.61 8.09 -17.01
C VAL A 124 -7.34 8.90 -17.18
N GLY A 125 -6.37 8.65 -16.31
CA GLY A 125 -5.00 9.14 -16.45
C GLY A 125 -4.17 8.18 -17.28
N VAL A 126 -3.69 8.63 -18.42
CA VAL A 126 -2.83 7.86 -19.33
C VAL A 126 -1.37 8.31 -19.19
N ASP A 127 -0.43 7.40 -19.39
CA ASP A 127 1.00 7.73 -19.49
C ASP A 127 1.36 8.29 -20.89
N ALA A 128 2.65 8.59 -21.11
CA ALA A 128 3.15 9.11 -22.37
C ALA A 128 2.95 8.14 -23.55
N ASP A 129 2.85 6.83 -23.27
CA ASP A 129 2.60 5.78 -24.25
C ASP A 129 1.10 5.55 -24.51
N GLY A 130 0.22 6.34 -23.87
CA GLY A 130 -1.23 6.23 -24.00
C GLY A 130 -1.86 5.11 -23.16
N LYS A 131 -1.09 4.47 -22.27
CA LYS A 131 -1.59 3.37 -21.44
C LYS A 131 -2.27 3.92 -20.16
N PRO A 132 -3.47 3.44 -19.81
CA PRO A 132 -4.12 3.82 -18.54
C PRO A 132 -3.28 3.42 -17.32
N ARG A 133 -2.95 4.41 -16.47
CA ARG A 133 -2.24 4.22 -15.19
C ARG A 133 -3.06 4.64 -13.99
N TYR A 134 -4.15 5.36 -14.21
CA TYR A 134 -5.03 5.85 -13.17
C TYR A 134 -6.47 5.93 -13.66
N ALA A 135 -7.42 5.72 -12.75
CA ALA A 135 -8.83 6.02 -13.00
C ALA A 135 -9.50 6.56 -11.74
N ASN A 136 -10.32 7.60 -11.90
CA ASN A 136 -11.21 8.13 -10.87
C ASN A 136 -12.66 8.01 -11.35
N GLN A 137 -13.57 7.61 -10.46
CA GLN A 137 -14.99 7.50 -10.77
C GLN A 137 -15.79 8.51 -9.94
N ARG A 138 -16.61 9.31 -10.62
CA ARG A 138 -17.49 10.30 -10.02
C ARG A 138 -18.95 9.94 -10.24
N GLY A 139 -19.68 9.77 -9.13
CA GLY A 139 -21.13 9.60 -9.16
C GLY A 139 -21.86 10.85 -9.64
N ILE A 140 -22.86 10.67 -10.51
CA ILE A 140 -23.65 11.76 -11.10
C ILE A 140 -25.11 11.78 -10.65
N GLY A 141 -25.54 10.79 -9.87
CA GLY A 141 -26.94 10.63 -9.45
C GLY A 141 -27.35 11.47 -8.24
N SER A 142 -26.41 12.12 -7.55
CA SER A 142 -26.70 12.96 -6.38
C SER A 142 -25.77 14.17 -6.35
N ASP A 143 -26.35 15.37 -6.36
CA ASP A 143 -25.61 16.58 -6.05
C ASP A 143 -25.43 16.65 -4.53
N PHE A 144 -24.21 16.37 -4.06
CA PHE A 144 -23.79 16.85 -2.75
C PHE A 144 -23.53 18.35 -2.90
N ILE A 145 -24.48 19.15 -2.43
CA ILE A 145 -24.35 20.60 -2.20
C ILE A 145 -23.62 20.79 -0.88
#